data_AF-A0A0W0ZD87-F1
#
_entry.id   AF-A0A0W0ZD87-F1
#
_cell.length_a   1.000
_cell.length_b   1.000
_cell.length_c   1.000
_cell.angle_alpha   90.00
_cell.angle_beta   90.00
_cell.angle_gamma   90.00
#
_symmetry.space_group_name_H-M   'P 1'
#
loop_
_entity.id
_entity.type
_entity.pdbx_description
1 polymer ?
#
loop_
_entity_poly.entity_id
_entity_poly.type
_entity_poly.pdbx_seq_one_letter_code
_entity_poly.pdbx_strand_id
1 'polypeptide(L)'
;MKLFRMTLLGFLFSTTLSAQALAAPGADTAAVVPVDDYEFQQERMKLTPDSVMVLSTFDSEDHVTAYTYAGVRLWNAPFHAKILSWQFAGDFVFVFSKDRKGTKTYITCLNRHTGSLVWQKP
;
A
#
# COMPACT_ATOMS: atom_id res chain seq x y z
N MET A 1 29.89 -13.43 -44.61
CA MET A 1 30.35 -12.45 -45.63
C MET A 1 29.14 -11.70 -46.17
N LYS A 2 29.27 -10.42 -46.58
CA LYS A 2 28.19 -9.51 -47.05
C LYS A 2 27.17 -9.18 -45.94
N LEU A 3 27.15 -8.02 -45.26
CA LEU A 3 27.74 -6.67 -45.44
C LEU A 3 26.97 -5.73 -46.42
N PHE A 4 26.56 -4.55 -45.90
CA PHE A 4 25.95 -3.38 -46.57
C PHE A 4 24.55 -3.58 -47.20
N ARG A 5 23.66 -2.57 -47.33
CA ARG A 5 23.62 -1.10 -47.06
C ARG A 5 22.13 -0.73 -46.79
N MET A 6 21.60 0.48 -46.54
CA MET A 6 21.96 1.94 -46.51
C MET A 6 21.16 2.55 -45.30
N THR A 7 21.47 3.66 -44.59
CA THR A 7 21.41 5.13 -44.90
C THR A 7 20.10 5.60 -45.58
N LEU A 8 19.54 6.80 -45.36
CA LEU A 8 20.05 8.08 -44.82
C LEU A 8 18.87 9.03 -44.46
N LEU A 9 19.07 10.04 -43.58
CA LEU A 9 18.33 11.34 -43.45
C LEU A 9 16.78 11.32 -43.33
N GLY A 10 16.10 12.32 -42.75
CA GLY A 10 16.51 13.61 -42.19
C GLY A 10 15.29 14.54 -42.03
N PHE A 11 15.54 15.83 -41.75
CA PHE A 11 14.53 16.89 -41.52
C PHE A 11 13.69 16.77 -40.23
N LEU A 12 13.23 17.87 -39.61
CA LEU A 12 13.87 19.12 -39.12
C LEU A 12 12.73 19.95 -38.46
N PHE A 13 13.05 20.69 -37.41
CA PHE A 13 12.34 21.86 -36.84
C PHE A 13 10.84 22.09 -37.13
N SER A 14 10.04 22.14 -36.05
CA SER A 14 8.95 23.10 -35.89
C SER A 14 8.98 23.65 -34.46
N THR A 15 9.08 24.97 -34.31
CA THR A 15 9.15 25.67 -33.02
C THR A 15 7.81 26.33 -32.67
N THR A 16 7.70 26.79 -31.41
CA THR A 16 6.71 27.77 -30.91
C THR A 16 5.23 27.46 -31.10
N LEU A 17 4.56 27.11 -29.99
CA LEU A 17 3.24 27.67 -29.69
C LEU A 17 3.27 28.29 -28.28
N SER A 18 3.53 29.59 -28.22
CA SER A 18 3.60 30.35 -26.97
C SER A 18 2.22 30.91 -26.60
N ALA A 19 1.52 30.26 -25.67
CA ALA A 19 0.37 30.84 -24.99
C ALA A 19 0.84 31.57 -23.74
N GLN A 20 0.86 32.91 -23.77
CA GLN A 20 1.17 33.73 -22.59
C GLN A 20 -0.02 33.71 -21.63
N ALA A 21 0.10 33.00 -20.50
CA ALA A 21 -0.82 33.18 -19.39
C ALA A 21 -0.56 34.56 -18.76
N LEU A 22 -1.57 35.43 -18.71
CA LEU A 22 -1.44 36.76 -18.12
C LEU A 22 -1.21 36.65 -16.61
N ALA A 23 -0.14 37.27 -16.12
CA ALA A 23 0.03 37.53 -14.69
C ALA A 23 -0.84 38.74 -14.30
N ALA A 24 -1.77 38.53 -13.38
CA ALA A 24 -2.49 39.60 -12.68
C ALA A 24 -2.02 39.64 -11.22
N PRO A 25 -1.48 40.75 -10.71
CA PRO A 25 -1.05 40.84 -9.31
C PRO A 25 -2.26 41.07 -8.39
N GLY A 26 -2.52 40.17 -7.46
CA GLY A 26 -3.67 40.28 -6.56
C GLY A 26 -3.64 39.35 -5.35
N ALA A 27 -3.49 39.96 -4.17
CA ALA A 27 -3.72 39.43 -2.82
C ALA A 27 -2.90 38.21 -2.35
N ASP A 28 -2.13 38.43 -1.29
CA ASP A 28 -1.49 37.38 -0.49
C ASP A 28 -2.53 36.50 0.23
N THR A 29 -2.91 35.40 -0.41
CA THR A 29 -3.23 34.17 0.31
C THR A 29 -2.42 33.04 -0.31
N ALA A 30 -1.23 32.81 0.25
CA ALA A 30 -0.57 31.52 0.10
C ALA A 30 -1.48 30.47 0.73
N ALA A 31 -2.29 29.81 -0.10
CA ALA A 31 -3.15 28.74 0.35
C ALA A 31 -2.27 27.69 1.03
N VAL A 32 -2.49 27.49 2.33
CA VAL A 32 -1.90 26.36 3.04
C VAL A 32 -2.56 25.13 2.46
N VAL A 33 -1.94 24.60 1.40
CA VAL A 33 -2.22 23.26 0.89
C VAL A 33 -2.09 22.35 2.11
N PRO A 34 -3.17 21.67 2.53
CA PRO A 34 -3.03 20.63 3.55
C PRO A 34 -1.97 19.67 3.02
N VAL A 35 -0.92 19.45 3.79
CA VAL A 35 -0.08 18.27 3.56
C VAL A 35 -0.97 17.11 3.97
N ASP A 36 -1.79 16.63 3.03
CA ASP A 36 -2.69 15.51 3.25
C ASP A 36 -1.88 14.38 3.88
N ASP A 37 -2.34 13.90 5.05
CA ASP A 37 -1.58 13.03 5.95
C ASP A 37 -1.22 11.71 5.24
N TYR A 38 -0.06 11.76 4.57
CA TYR A 38 0.65 10.73 3.83
C TYR A 38 -0.24 9.53 3.46
N GLU A 39 -0.94 9.58 2.32
CA GLU A 39 -1.89 8.54 1.89
C GLU A 39 -1.30 7.15 2.12
N PHE A 40 -1.73 6.51 3.22
CA PHE A 40 -1.03 5.36 3.72
C PHE A 40 -1.48 4.13 2.92
N GLN A 41 -0.74 3.85 1.84
CA GLN A 41 -0.94 2.72 0.94
C GLN A 41 -0.57 1.40 1.61
N GLN A 42 -1.30 1.09 2.68
CA GLN A 42 -1.31 -0.21 3.34
C GLN A 42 -1.75 -1.25 2.33
N GLU A 43 -0.85 -2.15 1.97
CA GLU A 43 -1.11 -3.23 1.02
C GLU A 43 -2.15 -4.19 1.63
N ARG A 44 -3.44 -3.99 1.33
CA ARG A 44 -4.55 -4.67 2.02
C ARG A 44 -4.76 -6.13 1.61
N MET A 45 -3.98 -6.64 0.65
CA MET A 45 -4.08 -8.02 0.19
C MET A 45 -2.68 -8.58 -0.08
N LYS A 46 -2.43 -9.81 0.36
CA LYS A 46 -1.23 -10.59 0.06
C LYS A 46 -1.61 -11.92 -0.56
N LEU A 47 -0.90 -12.33 -1.61
CA LEU A 47 -0.97 -13.68 -2.15
C LEU A 47 0.17 -14.51 -1.56
N THR A 48 -0.16 -15.71 -1.07
CA THR A 48 0.79 -16.75 -0.68
C THR A 48 0.58 -17.96 -1.62
N PRO A 49 1.46 -18.97 -1.65
CA PRO A 49 1.31 -20.12 -2.56
C PRO A 49 0.04 -20.98 -2.36
N ASP A 50 -0.65 -20.81 -1.24
CA ASP A 50 -1.79 -21.64 -0.80
C ASP A 50 -3.08 -20.82 -0.51
N SER A 51 -2.97 -19.50 -0.33
CA SER A 51 -4.07 -18.68 0.17
C SER A 51 -4.00 -17.21 -0.26
N VAL A 52 -5.17 -16.59 -0.35
CA VAL A 52 -5.37 -15.15 -0.48
C VAL A 52 -5.59 -14.59 0.92
N MET A 53 -4.73 -13.68 1.36
CA MET A 53 -4.83 -13.04 2.67
C MET A 53 -5.26 -11.59 2.50
N VAL A 54 -6.21 -11.13 3.32
CA VAL A 54 -6.82 -9.79 3.24
C VAL A 54 -6.81 -9.13 4.61
N LEU A 55 -6.47 -7.84 4.63
CA LEU A 55 -6.57 -6.95 5.77
C LEU A 55 -7.82 -6.07 5.60
N SER A 56 -8.74 -6.19 6.55
CA SER A 56 -9.98 -5.40 6.62
C SER A 56 -9.93 -4.49 7.83
N THR A 57 -10.26 -3.22 7.66
CA THR A 57 -10.03 -2.17 8.68
C THR A 57 -11.31 -1.39 8.90
N PHE A 58 -11.78 -1.35 10.15
CA PHE A 58 -12.99 -0.63 10.57
C PHE A 58 -12.66 0.34 11.72
N ASP A 59 -13.69 0.97 12.29
CA ASP A 59 -13.53 2.00 13.34
C ASP A 59 -13.31 1.40 14.73
N SER A 60 -13.95 0.27 15.03
CA SER A 60 -13.83 -0.48 16.29
C SER A 60 -12.72 -1.53 16.29
N GLU A 61 -12.53 -2.25 15.18
CA GLU A 61 -11.57 -3.34 15.03
C GLU A 61 -11.06 -3.48 13.60
N ASP A 62 -9.89 -4.10 13.45
CA ASP A 62 -9.27 -4.50 12.19
C ASP A 62 -9.14 -6.03 12.16
N HIS A 63 -8.96 -6.63 10.99
CA HIS A 63 -8.92 -8.08 10.81
C HIS A 63 -7.83 -8.47 9.82
N VAL A 64 -7.19 -9.60 10.08
CA VAL A 64 -6.49 -10.38 9.05
C VAL A 64 -7.33 -11.62 8.78
N THR A 65 -7.70 -11.85 7.52
CA THR A 65 -8.52 -12.99 7.10
C THR A 65 -7.83 -13.73 5.95
N ALA A 66 -7.81 -15.06 5.98
CA ALA A 66 -7.29 -15.89 4.90
C ALA A 66 -8.42 -16.64 4.19
N TYR A 67 -8.25 -16.81 2.88
CA TYR A 67 -9.17 -17.49 1.97
C TYR A 67 -8.41 -18.42 1.04
N THR A 68 -9.07 -19.45 0.50
CA THR A 68 -8.58 -20.16 -0.68
C THR A 68 -8.68 -19.26 -1.92
N TYR A 69 -7.97 -19.62 -2.99
CA TYR A 69 -8.14 -18.97 -4.30
C TYR A 69 -9.57 -19.06 -4.88
N ALA A 70 -10.42 -19.96 -4.34
CA ALA A 70 -11.84 -20.06 -4.68
C ALA A 70 -12.75 -19.18 -3.79
N GLY A 71 -12.19 -18.32 -2.94
CA GLY A 71 -12.94 -17.42 -2.05
C GLY A 71 -13.53 -18.07 -0.79
N VAL A 72 -13.20 -19.34 -0.51
CA VAL A 72 -13.64 -20.01 0.73
C VAL A 72 -12.77 -19.55 1.89
N ARG A 73 -13.36 -18.94 2.93
CA ARG A 73 -12.64 -18.45 4.11
C ARG A 73 -12.01 -19.62 4.88
N LEU A 74 -10.71 -19.52 5.14
CA LEU A 74 -9.94 -20.44 5.96
C LEU A 74 -10.01 -20.04 7.45
N TRP A 75 -9.66 -18.79 7.77
CA TRP A 75 -9.65 -18.26 9.14
C TRP A 75 -9.78 -16.73 9.16
N ASN A 76 -10.14 -16.17 10.31
CA ASN A 76 -10.25 -14.73 10.59
C ASN A 76 -9.63 -14.45 11.98
N ALA A 77 -8.71 -13.50 12.06
CA ALA A 77 -8.07 -13.03 13.28
C ALA A 77 -8.42 -11.54 13.52
N PRO A 78 -9.27 -11.22 14.52
CA PRO A 78 -9.62 -9.84 14.86
C PRO A 78 -8.54 -9.16 15.70
N PHE A 79 -8.43 -7.84 15.54
CA PHE A 79 -7.52 -6.95 16.24
C PHE A 79 -8.30 -5.71 16.71
N HIS A 80 -8.48 -5.53 18.02
CA HIS A 80 -9.01 -4.27 18.55
C HIS A 80 -8.01 -3.11 18.43
N ALA A 81 -6.72 -3.40 18.23
CA ALA A 81 -5.72 -2.44 17.79
C ALA A 81 -5.98 -2.01 16.33
N LYS A 82 -5.46 -0.85 15.92
CA LYS A 82 -5.38 -0.47 14.50
C LYS A 82 -4.14 -1.15 13.90
N ILE A 83 -4.29 -1.89 12.80
CA ILE A 83 -3.12 -2.50 12.15
C ILE A 83 -2.43 -1.41 11.32
N LEU A 84 -1.14 -1.21 11.55
CA LEU A 84 -0.32 -0.25 10.81
C LEU A 84 0.46 -0.92 9.68
N SER A 85 0.94 -2.15 9.86
CA SER A 85 1.65 -2.88 8.81
C SER A 85 1.57 -4.38 9.04
N TRP A 86 1.77 -5.17 7.99
CA TRP A 86 1.78 -6.62 8.09
C TRP A 86 2.65 -7.24 6.98
N GLN A 87 3.25 -8.39 7.28
CA GLN A 87 4.04 -9.21 6.36
C GLN A 87 3.85 -10.70 6.70
N PHE A 88 4.24 -11.58 5.79
CA PHE A 88 4.32 -13.03 6.07
C PHE A 88 5.71 -13.57 5.74
N ALA A 89 6.15 -14.60 6.46
CA ALA A 89 7.35 -15.36 6.14
C ALA A 89 7.21 -16.81 6.64
N GLY A 90 7.41 -17.78 5.74
CA GLY A 90 7.14 -19.20 6.04
C GLY A 90 5.70 -19.40 6.50
N ASP A 91 5.54 -20.01 7.67
CA ASP A 91 4.24 -20.32 8.28
C ASP A 91 3.72 -19.24 9.25
N PHE A 92 4.29 -18.02 9.19
CA PHE A 92 3.98 -16.93 10.12
C PHE A 92 3.49 -15.67 9.42
N VAL A 93 2.59 -14.95 10.10
CA VAL A 93 2.14 -13.59 9.76
C VAL A 93 2.57 -12.67 10.88
N PHE A 94 3.29 -11.61 10.55
CA PHE A 94 3.71 -10.57 11.48
C PHE A 94 2.83 -9.35 11.28
N VAL A 95 2.17 -8.90 12.34
CA VAL A 95 1.23 -7.76 12.34
C VAL A 95 1.77 -6.70 13.30
N PHE A 96 2.13 -5.55 12.76
CA PHE A 96 2.48 -4.35 13.53
C PHE A 96 1.25 -3.47 13.68
N SER A 97 0.92 -3.11 14.92
CA SER A 97 -0.33 -2.46 15.29
C SER A 97 -0.14 -1.42 16.39
N LYS A 98 -1.14 -0.57 16.58
CA LYS A 98 -1.20 0.45 17.62
C LYS A 98 -2.56 0.39 18.33
N ASP A 99 -2.61 0.59 19.64
CA ASP A 99 -3.90 0.75 20.31
C ASP A 99 -4.66 1.98 19.76
N ARG A 100 -6.00 1.96 19.78
CA ARG A 100 -6.79 3.06 19.19
C ARG A 100 -6.71 4.38 19.96
N LYS A 101 -6.12 4.39 21.16
CA LYS A 101 -5.76 5.62 21.90
C LYS A 101 -4.36 6.15 21.54
N GLY A 102 -3.59 5.40 20.75
CA GLY A 102 -2.28 5.80 20.28
C GLY A 102 -1.16 5.80 21.33
N THR A 103 -1.36 5.11 22.46
CA THR A 103 -0.45 5.04 23.61
C THR A 103 0.58 3.90 23.56
N LYS A 104 0.32 2.84 22.78
CA LYS A 104 1.15 1.62 22.71
C LYS A 104 1.14 1.02 21.32
N THR A 105 2.31 0.57 20.88
CA THR A 105 2.46 -0.38 19.76
C THR A 105 2.25 -1.81 20.22
N TYR A 106 2.07 -2.72 19.27
CA TYR A 106 2.32 -4.14 19.43
C TYR A 106 2.85 -4.74 18.13
N ILE A 107 3.77 -5.71 18.25
CA ILE A 107 4.06 -6.67 17.20
C ILE A 107 3.50 -8.05 17.59
N THR A 108 2.66 -8.59 16.72
CA THR A 108 1.92 -9.85 16.92
C THR A 108 2.32 -10.85 15.84
N CYS A 109 2.56 -12.09 16.23
CA CYS A 109 2.81 -13.21 15.33
C CYS A 109 1.63 -14.19 15.34
N LEU A 110 1.07 -14.46 14.17
CA LEU A 110 0.03 -15.47 13.96
C LEU A 110 0.58 -16.65 13.14
N ASN A 111 0.03 -17.84 13.36
CA ASN A 111 0.20 -18.97 12.46
C ASN A 111 -0.59 -18.71 11.17
N ARG A 112 0.09 -18.77 10.02
CA ARG A 112 -0.47 -18.43 8.70
C ARG A 112 -1.53 -19.42 8.20
N HIS A 113 -1.54 -20.65 8.69
CA HIS A 113 -2.48 -21.70 8.29
C HIS A 113 -3.77 -21.70 9.13
N THR A 114 -3.72 -21.21 10.36
CA THR A 114 -4.86 -21.27 11.31
C THR A 114 -5.35 -19.91 11.83
N GLY A 115 -4.58 -18.84 11.64
CA GLY A 115 -4.83 -17.53 12.25
C GLY A 115 -4.56 -17.47 13.76
N SER A 116 -4.10 -18.57 14.36
CA SER A 116 -3.89 -18.66 15.81
C SER A 116 -2.73 -17.79 16.28
N LEU A 117 -2.91 -17.10 17.41
CA LEU A 117 -1.85 -16.33 18.06
C LEU A 117 -0.69 -17.24 18.49
N VAL A 118 0.53 -16.92 18.04
CA VAL A 118 1.77 -17.58 18.45
C VAL A 118 2.45 -16.78 19.57
N TRP A 119 2.58 -15.47 19.40
CA TRP A 119 3.02 -14.54 20.44
C TRP A 119 2.65 -13.09 20.12
N GLN A 120 2.70 -12.23 21.15
CA GLN A 120 2.59 -10.78 21.02
C GLN A 120 3.62 -10.10 21.94
N LYS A 121 4.15 -8.95 21.51
CA LYS A 121 5.00 -8.04 22.29
C LYS A 121 4.52 -6.59 22.10
N PRO A 122 4.68 -5.71 23.09
CA PRO A 122 4.52 -4.26 22.91
C PRO A 122 5.60 -3.67 21.99
#